data_AF-A0A8J5VWF8-F1
#
_entry.id   AF-A0A8J5VWF8-F1
#
_cell.length_a   1.000
_cell.length_b   1.000
_cell.length_c   1.000
_cell.angle_alpha   90.00
_cell.angle_beta   90.00
_cell.angle_gamma   90.00
#
_symmetry.space_group_name_H-M   'P 1'
#
loop_
_entity.id
_entity.type
_entity.pdbx_description
1 polymer ?
#
loop_
_entity_poly.entity_id
_entity_poly.type
_entity_poly.pdbx_seq_one_letter_code
_entity_poly.pdbx_strand_id
1 'polypeptide(L)'
;MRVQCDVCGTEPAAVLCCADEAALCSACDRRVHHANRLAGKHRRFPLLHPEPSSSSSSPGDDAPLCDVCKEKRGLVFCVEDRAILCADCDDPIHTANDKYESFCL
;
A
#
# COMPACT_ATOMS: atom_id res chain seq x y z
N MET A 1 12.39 -11.88 -0.71
CA MET A 1 13.15 -12.24 0.51
C MET A 1 12.33 -11.80 1.71
N ARG A 2 12.12 -12.66 2.71
CA ARG A 2 11.40 -12.29 3.96
C ARG A 2 12.43 -12.05 5.06
N VAL A 3 12.39 -10.89 5.70
CA VAL A 3 13.26 -10.55 6.84
C VAL A 3 12.70 -11.23 8.09
N GLN A 4 13.55 -11.85 8.91
CA GLN A 4 13.16 -12.46 10.19
C GLN A 4 13.23 -11.44 11.33
N CYS A 5 12.46 -11.68 12.40
CA CYS A 5 12.52 -10.87 13.61
C CYS A 5 13.90 -10.97 14.27
N ASP A 6 14.55 -9.84 14.48
CA ASP A 6 15.88 -9.73 15.09
C ASP A 6 15.90 -10.21 16.55
N VAL A 7 14.77 -10.09 17.24
CA VAL A 7 14.65 -10.44 18.67
C VAL A 7 14.40 -11.93 18.90
N CYS A 8 13.51 -12.55 18.13
CA CYS A 8 13.11 -13.94 18.37
C CYS A 8 13.64 -14.93 17.32
N GLY A 9 14.06 -14.46 16.14
CA GLY A 9 14.62 -15.29 15.05
C GLY A 9 13.66 -16.33 14.44
N THR A 10 12.47 -16.49 15.00
CA THR A 10 11.51 -17.54 14.67
C THR A 10 10.41 -17.08 13.73
N GLU A 11 9.91 -15.86 13.94
CA GLU A 11 8.81 -15.29 13.18
C GLU A 11 9.32 -14.27 12.15
N PRO A 12 8.63 -14.09 11.01
CA PRO A 12 8.95 -13.03 10.08
C PRO A 12 8.78 -11.65 10.73
N ALA A 13 9.66 -10.71 10.38
CA ALA A 13 9.54 -9.33 10.80
C ALA A 13 8.34 -8.68 10.11
N ALA A 14 7.48 -8.06 10.91
CA ALA A 14 6.28 -7.37 10.46
C ALA A 14 6.50 -5.86 10.36
N VAL A 15 7.48 -5.32 11.10
CA VAL A 15 7.76 -3.89 11.21
C VAL A 15 9.25 -3.64 11.32
N LEU A 16 9.73 -2.57 10.70
CA LEU A 16 11.08 -2.02 10.85
C LEU A 16 11.00 -0.78 11.74
N CYS A 17 11.73 -0.78 12.83
CA CYS A 17 11.94 0.43 13.61
C CYS A 17 13.20 1.14 13.10
N CYS A 18 13.06 2.38 12.61
CA CYS A 18 14.22 3.16 12.16
C CYS A 18 15.08 3.71 13.30
N ALA A 19 14.52 3.85 14.51
CA ALA A 19 15.28 4.35 15.65
C ALA A 19 16.19 3.27 16.26
N ASP A 20 15.71 2.02 16.25
CA ASP A 20 16.44 0.86 16.76
C ASP A 20 17.14 0.06 15.66
N GLU A 21 16.98 0.48 14.39
CA GLU A 21 17.46 -0.21 13.18
C GLU A 21 17.10 -1.71 13.16
N ALA A 22 15.99 -2.07 13.81
CA ALA A 22 15.62 -3.44 14.11
C ALA A 22 14.33 -3.86 13.38
N ALA A 23 14.36 -5.03 12.75
CA ALA A 23 13.21 -5.67 12.14
C ALA A 23 12.53 -6.58 13.19
N LEU A 24 11.29 -6.27 13.57
CA LEU A 24 10.58 -6.90 14.67
C LEU A 24 9.29 -7.57 14.17
N CYS A 25 8.93 -8.73 14.73
CA CYS A 25 7.58 -9.27 14.58
C CYS A 25 6.59 -8.46 15.42
N SER A 26 5.29 -8.55 15.12
CA SER A 26 4.23 -7.78 15.81
C SER A 26 4.22 -8.00 17.33
N ALA A 27 4.56 -9.22 17.78
CA ALA A 27 4.66 -9.52 19.21
C ALA A 27 5.86 -8.83 19.87
N CYS A 28 7.03 -8.82 19.21
CA CYS A 28 8.22 -8.16 19.73
C CYS A 28 8.11 -6.63 19.65
N ASP A 29 7.53 -6.07 18.57
CA ASP A 29 7.21 -4.64 18.49
C ASP A 29 6.35 -4.20 19.66
N ARG A 30 5.26 -4.90 19.96
CA ARG A 30 4.41 -4.53 21.09
C ARG A 30 5.19 -4.58 22.39
N ARG A 31 6.02 -5.60 22.62
CA ARG A 31 6.83 -5.68 23.84
C ARG A 31 7.84 -4.53 23.96
N VAL A 32 8.46 -4.11 22.87
CA VAL A 32 9.46 -3.03 22.87
C VAL A 32 8.81 -1.64 22.90
N HIS A 33 7.86 -1.39 21.99
CA HIS A 33 7.26 -0.07 21.76
C HIS A 33 6.04 0.23 22.64
N HIS A 34 5.37 -0.78 23.21
CA HIS A 34 4.26 -0.56 24.16
C HIS A 34 4.73 -0.56 25.62
N ALA A 35 5.88 -1.14 25.94
CA ALA A 35 6.42 -1.11 27.31
C ALA A 35 6.95 0.27 27.71
N ASN A 36 7.34 1.11 26.75
CA ASN A 36 7.86 2.44 27.01
C ASN A 36 7.22 3.50 26.11
N ARG A 37 6.66 4.54 26.71
CA ARG A 37 6.03 5.68 26.02
C ARG A 37 7.00 6.46 25.12
N LEU A 38 8.31 6.34 25.38
CA LEU A 38 9.35 6.90 24.52
C LEU A 38 9.50 6.08 23.23
N ALA A 39 9.57 4.75 23.37
CA ALA A 39 9.69 3.82 22.24
C ALA A 39 8.46 3.86 21.32
N GLY A 40 7.26 4.09 21.86
CA GLY A 40 6.04 4.26 21.05
C GLY A 40 6.08 5.43 20.06
N LYS A 41 7.02 6.38 20.22
CA LYS A 41 7.25 7.51 19.31
C LYS A 41 8.20 7.17 18.16
N HIS A 42 8.86 6.01 18.21
CA HIS A 42 9.79 5.63 17.16
C HIS A 42 9.03 5.45 15.84
N ARG A 43 9.63 5.95 14.76
CA ARG A 43 9.08 5.81 13.42
C ARG A 43 9.21 4.35 12.99
N ARG A 44 8.06 3.75 12.66
CA ARG A 44 7.92 2.33 12.37
C ARG A 44 7.33 2.14 10.98
N PHE A 45 7.92 1.27 10.19
CA PHE A 45 7.51 0.98 8.83
C PHE A 45 7.05 -0.48 8.71
N PRO A 46 5.83 -0.75 8.21
CA PRO A 46 5.38 -2.12 8.02
C PRO A 46 6.25 -2.82 6.96
N LEU A 47 6.79 -3.99 7.30
CA LEU A 47 7.57 -4.87 6.42
C LEU A 47 6.73 -6.02 5.85
N LEU A 48 5.51 -6.20 6.37
CA LEU A 48 4.52 -7.13 5.82
C LEU A 48 4.27 -6.73 4.36
N HIS A 49 4.94 -7.40 3.44
CA HIS A 49 4.43 -7.52 2.09
C HIS A 49 3.06 -8.21 2.21
N PRO A 50 2.03 -7.72 1.52
CA PRO A 50 0.75 -8.41 1.44
C PRO A 50 0.97 -9.72 0.69
N GLU A 51 1.39 -10.75 1.41
CA GLU A 51 1.19 -12.12 0.95
C GLU A 51 -0.28 -12.40 1.18
N PRO A 52 -1.06 -12.58 0.11
CA PRO A 52 -2.51 -12.50 0.16
C PRO A 52 -3.04 -13.74 0.85
N SER A 53 -3.39 -13.65 2.13
CA SER A 53 -4.43 -14.49 2.74
C SER A 53 -4.82 -14.00 4.13
N SER A 54 -5.96 -13.31 4.13
CA SER A 54 -7.04 -13.54 5.10
C SER A 54 -6.89 -12.95 6.49
N SER A 55 -7.19 -11.65 6.60
CA SER A 55 -8.00 -11.09 7.68
C SER A 55 -8.76 -9.85 7.18
N SER A 56 -9.95 -10.11 6.64
CA SER A 56 -11.16 -9.27 6.74
C SER A 56 -11.07 -7.78 6.42
N SER A 57 -10.63 -7.45 5.22
CA SER A 57 -11.23 -6.42 4.36
C SER A 57 -11.01 -6.91 2.94
N SER A 58 -12.07 -7.03 2.15
CA SER A 58 -12.08 -7.67 0.82
C SER A 58 -10.83 -7.34 -0.01
N PRO A 59 -10.12 -8.32 -0.61
CA PRO A 59 -8.84 -8.12 -1.30
C PRO A 59 -9.03 -7.50 -2.70
N GLY A 60 -9.66 -6.33 -2.76
CA GLY A 60 -9.84 -5.59 -3.99
C GLY A 60 -10.12 -4.10 -3.83
N ASP A 61 -10.28 -3.56 -2.63
CA ASP A 61 -10.77 -2.18 -2.45
C ASP A 61 -9.67 -1.14 -2.13
N ASP A 62 -8.42 -1.40 -2.49
CA ASP A 62 -7.35 -0.38 -2.51
C ASP A 62 -7.00 0.02 -3.96
N ALA A 63 -7.80 -0.41 -4.93
CA ALA A 63 -7.77 0.18 -6.25
C ALA A 63 -8.54 1.51 -6.19
N PRO A 64 -7.88 2.65 -6.49
CA PRO A 64 -8.55 3.95 -6.45
C PRO A 64 -9.77 3.94 -7.38
N LEU A 65 -10.90 4.44 -6.87
CA LEU A 65 -12.13 4.56 -7.66
C LEU A 65 -11.95 5.57 -8.79
N CYS A 66 -12.73 5.42 -9.85
CA CYS A 66 -12.81 6.41 -10.91
C CYS A 66 -13.24 7.76 -10.34
N ASP A 67 -12.49 8.82 -10.58
CA ASP A 67 -12.75 10.14 -10.01
C ASP A 67 -14.06 10.76 -10.55
N VAL A 68 -14.44 10.37 -11.78
CA VAL A 68 -15.64 10.84 -12.48
C VAL A 68 -16.91 10.15 -11.97
N CYS A 69 -17.00 8.82 -12.05
CA CYS A 69 -18.23 8.10 -11.70
C CYS A 69 -18.27 7.62 -10.25
N LYS A 70 -17.11 7.53 -9.56
CA LYS A 70 -16.95 7.03 -8.18
C LYS A 70 -17.57 5.68 -7.85
N GLU A 71 -18.07 4.96 -8.86
CA GLU A 71 -18.82 3.72 -8.73
C GLU A 71 -18.00 2.51 -9.18
N LYS A 72 -17.10 2.71 -10.15
CA LYS A 72 -16.24 1.68 -10.74
C LYS A 72 -14.78 1.91 -10.35
N ARG A 73 -14.01 0.82 -10.23
CA ARG A 73 -12.56 0.87 -10.00
C ARG A 73 -11.86 1.58 -11.17
N GLY A 74 -10.95 2.48 -10.83
CA GLY A 74 -10.07 3.12 -11.78
C GLY A 74 -9.04 2.12 -12.30
N LEU A 75 -8.94 2.03 -13.62
CA LEU A 75 -8.01 1.12 -14.30
C LEU A 75 -6.94 1.91 -15.05
N VAL A 76 -7.18 3.19 -15.32
CA VAL A 76 -6.30 4.07 -16.11
C VAL A 76 -5.96 5.31 -15.30
N PHE A 77 -4.69 5.71 -15.27
CA PHE A 77 -4.24 6.97 -14.69
C PHE A 77 -3.89 7.96 -15.79
N CYS A 78 -4.62 9.05 -15.89
CA CYS A 78 -4.29 10.14 -16.80
C CYS A 78 -3.26 11.06 -16.14
N VAL A 79 -2.06 11.13 -16.70
CA VAL A 79 -0.94 11.94 -16.14
C VAL A 79 -1.21 13.44 -16.29
N GLU A 80 -1.88 13.86 -17.36
CA GLU A 80 -2.22 15.27 -17.63
C GLU A 80 -3.25 15.81 -16.64
N ASP A 81 -4.35 15.09 -16.45
CA ASP A 81 -5.44 15.51 -15.57
C ASP A 81 -5.22 15.09 -14.10
N ARG A 82 -4.16 14.29 -13.84
CA ARG A 82 -3.87 13.65 -12.54
C ARG A 82 -5.09 12.91 -11.99
N ALA A 83 -5.88 12.35 -12.89
CA ALA A 83 -7.16 11.72 -12.62
C ALA A 83 -7.09 10.21 -12.88
N ILE A 84 -7.91 9.48 -12.14
CA ILE A 84 -8.01 8.03 -12.23
C ILE A 84 -9.37 7.71 -12.86
N LEU A 85 -9.37 7.00 -13.99
CA LEU A 85 -10.55 6.74 -14.80
C LEU A 85 -10.82 5.24 -14.89
N CYS A 86 -12.09 4.86 -14.91
CA CYS A 86 -12.50 3.51 -15.30
C CYS A 86 -12.57 3.41 -16.83
N ALA A 87 -12.54 2.19 -17.37
CA ALA A 87 -12.59 1.94 -18.82
C ALA A 87 -13.77 2.62 -19.55
N ASP A 88 -14.87 2.86 -18.83
CA ASP A 88 -16.09 3.47 -19.37
C ASP A 88 -16.02 5.01 -19.39
N CYS A 89 -15.22 5.60 -18.50
CA CYS A 89 -14.98 7.05 -18.43
C CYS A 89 -13.69 7.47 -19.16
N ASP A 90 -12.85 6.51 -19.55
CA ASP A 90 -11.65 6.70 -20.37
C ASP A 90 -12.02 7.11 -21.81
N ASP A 91 -12.93 6.35 -22.43
CA ASP A 91 -13.38 6.53 -23.81
C ASP A 91 -13.80 7.98 -24.16
N PRO A 92 -14.66 8.68 -23.39
CA PRO A 92 -15.04 10.05 -23.73
C PRO A 92 -13.93 11.10 -23.52
N ILE A 93 -12.88 10.79 -22.73
CA ILE A 93 -11.77 11.72 -22.44
C ILE A 93 -10.62 11.50 -23.42
N HIS A 94 -10.33 10.27 -23.83
CA HIS A 94 -9.29 9.95 -24.82
C HIS A 94 -9.79 9.90 -26.27
N THR A 95 -11.07 9.64 -26.54
CA THR A 95 -11.62 9.72 -27.91
C THR A 95 -11.82 11.17 -28.36
N ALA A 96 -11.94 12.14 -27.44
CA ALA A 96 -11.98 13.57 -27.79
C ALA A 96 -10.62 14.14 -28.21
N ASN A 97 -9.53 13.40 -27.99
CA ASN A 97 -8.16 13.81 -28.32
C ASN A 97 -7.50 12.73 -29.21
N ASP A 98 -8.04 12.56 -30.42
CA ASP A 98 -7.60 11.65 -31.50
C ASP A 98 -6.16 11.92 -32.03
N LYS A 99 -5.22 12.35 -31.18
CA LYS A 99 -3.87 12.78 -31.60
C LYS A 99 -2.70 12.43 -30.70
N TYR A 100 -2.88 11.83 -29.53
CA TYR A 100 -1.74 11.44 -28.70
C TYR A 100 -1.81 9.96 -28.36
N GLU A 101 -1.18 9.20 -29.25
CA GLU A 101 -0.74 7.83 -29.03
C GLU A 101 -0.16 7.64 -27.62
N SER A 102 -0.77 6.70 -26.91
CA SER A 102 -0.05 5.49 -26.51
C SER A 102 1.17 5.70 -25.60
N PHE A 103 1.03 6.27 -24.41
CA PHE A 103 1.94 5.92 -23.30
C PHE A 103 1.27 6.18 -21.95
N CYS A 104 0.44 5.22 -21.52
CA CYS A 104 0.22 4.98 -20.10
C CYS A 104 0.70 3.56 -19.81
N LEU A 105 1.79 3.48 -19.03
CA LEU A 105 2.37 2.24 -18.50
C LEU A 105 1.56 1.76 -17.29
#